data_AF-A0A9Q4ZLG4-F1
#
_entry.id   AF-A0A9Q4ZLG4-F1
#
_cell.length_a   1.000
_cell.length_b   1.000
_cell.length_c   1.000
_cell.angle_alpha   90.00
_cell.angle_beta   90.00
_cell.angle_gamma   90.00
#
_symmetry.space_group_name_H-M   'P 1'
#
loop_
_entity.id
_entity.type
_entity.pdbx_description
1 polymer ?
#
loop_
_entity_poly.entity_id
_entity_poly.type
_entity_poly.pdbx_seq_one_letter_code
_entity_poly.pdbx_strand_id
1 'polypeptide(L)'
;MTTLADERRAQFKSDVDDLKLKTGQSRGDGAARIAGIALMVVGVVAAFVVYVSSLTQSDLRDIASYQILATAFLALTVIGGALYLAGAIARVLRLWLLRQLHEGQAQADQIAAALSK
;
A
#
# COMPACT_ATOMS: atom_id res chain seq x y z
N MET A 1 -21.87 32.36 11.83
CA MET A 1 -22.65 31.23 12.38
C MET A 1 -22.22 29.96 11.66
N THR A 2 -21.05 29.44 11.99
CA THR A 2 -20.60 28.11 11.53
C THR A 2 -21.26 27.09 12.44
N THR A 3 -21.89 26.08 11.84
CA THR A 3 -22.78 25.18 12.57
C THR A 3 -21.97 24.22 13.45
N LEU A 4 -22.52 23.80 14.60
CA LEU A 4 -21.93 22.78 15.49
C LEU A 4 -21.54 21.46 14.77
N ALA A 5 -21.99 21.27 13.54
CA ALA A 5 -21.61 20.16 12.67
C ALA A 5 -20.20 20.33 12.07
N ASP A 6 -19.76 21.55 11.77
CA ASP A 6 -18.44 21.83 11.19
C ASP A 6 -17.33 21.66 12.23
N GLU A 7 -17.61 22.06 13.47
CA GLU A 7 -16.71 21.90 14.63
C GLU A 7 -16.56 20.42 15.02
N ARG A 8 -17.65 19.65 15.01
CA ARG A 8 -17.60 18.19 15.19
C ARG A 8 -16.90 17.45 14.06
N ARG A 9 -17.02 17.91 12.82
CA ARG A 9 -16.27 17.35 11.68
C ARG A 9 -14.77 17.65 11.76
N ALA A 10 -14.40 18.84 12.20
CA ALA A 10 -13.01 19.21 12.42
C ALA A 10 -12.39 18.39 13.56
N GLN A 11 -13.14 18.20 14.66
CA GLN A 11 -12.69 17.39 15.79
C GLN A 11 -12.62 15.90 15.42
N PHE A 12 -13.60 15.37 14.68
CA PHE A 12 -13.54 13.99 14.15
C PHE A 12 -12.37 13.79 13.18
N LYS A 13 -12.02 14.80 12.37
CA LYS A 13 -10.85 14.75 11.49
C LYS A 13 -9.54 14.77 12.30
N SER A 14 -9.46 15.62 13.31
CA SER A 14 -8.33 15.67 14.24
C SER A 14 -8.16 14.34 14.98
N ASP A 15 -9.25 13.78 15.51
CA ASP A 15 -9.23 12.51 16.24
C ASP A 15 -8.87 11.33 15.32
N VAL A 16 -9.30 11.35 14.05
CA VAL A 16 -8.91 10.37 13.03
C VAL A 16 -7.43 10.49 12.65
N ASP A 17 -6.89 11.70 12.59
CA ASP A 17 -5.46 11.93 12.32
C ASP A 17 -4.59 11.56 13.53
N ASP A 18 -5.05 11.81 14.76
CA ASP A 18 -4.34 11.43 16.00
C ASP A 18 -4.39 9.91 16.26
N LEU A 19 -5.52 9.24 15.97
CA LEU A 19 -5.61 7.77 16.05
C LEU A 19 -4.72 7.06 15.01
N LYS A 20 -4.49 7.69 13.84
CA LYS A 20 -3.61 7.17 12.78
C LYS A 20 -2.12 7.29 13.11
N LEU A 21 -1.74 8.07 14.13
CA LEU A 21 -0.34 8.31 14.46
C LEU A 21 0.25 7.36 15.51
N LYS A 22 -0.54 6.48 16.15
CA LYS A 22 -0.01 5.65 17.26
C LYS A 22 -0.42 4.18 17.36
N THR A 23 -1.22 3.64 16.45
CA THR A 23 -1.64 2.23 16.53
C THR A 23 -0.94 1.33 15.51
N GLY A 24 0.21 0.78 15.93
CA GLY A 24 0.53 -0.64 15.77
C GLY A 24 0.55 -1.27 14.36
N GLN A 25 0.69 -0.50 13.28
CA GLN A 25 0.91 -1.07 11.96
C GLN A 25 2.40 -1.45 11.86
N SER A 26 2.70 -2.75 11.74
CA SER A 26 4.05 -3.22 11.41
C SER A 26 4.61 -2.32 10.31
N ARG A 27 5.66 -1.58 10.66
CA ARG A 27 6.22 -0.47 9.87
C ARG A 27 6.61 -0.92 8.45
N GLY A 28 6.79 -2.23 8.24
CA GLY A 28 7.08 -2.86 6.95
C GLY A 28 5.89 -3.02 5.98
N ASP A 29 4.68 -3.35 6.45
CA ASP A 29 3.57 -3.72 5.54
C ASP A 29 2.97 -2.49 4.85
N GLY A 30 2.81 -1.40 5.61
CA GLY A 30 2.38 -0.11 5.07
C GLY A 30 3.45 0.49 4.15
N ALA A 31 4.72 0.39 4.55
CA ALA A 31 5.84 0.89 3.76
C ALA A 31 5.99 0.15 2.43
N ALA A 32 5.89 -1.18 2.40
CA ALA A 32 5.97 -1.96 1.16
C ALA A 32 4.85 -1.59 0.17
N ARG A 33 3.63 -1.37 0.66
CA ARG A 33 2.50 -0.97 -0.17
C ARG A 33 2.67 0.45 -0.75
N ILE A 34 3.11 1.40 0.08
CA ILE A 34 3.36 2.79 -0.33
C ILE A 34 4.54 2.84 -1.32
N ALA A 35 5.62 2.12 -1.03
CA ALA A 35 6.77 2.02 -1.91
C ALA A 35 6.37 1.39 -3.26
N GLY A 36 5.55 0.32 -3.25
CA GLY A 36 5.03 -0.30 -4.45
C GLY A 36 4.23 0.68 -5.33
N ILE A 37 3.30 1.44 -4.75
CA ILE A 37 2.54 2.48 -5.48
C ILE A 37 3.48 3.56 -6.02
N ALA A 38 4.38 4.08 -5.20
CA ALA A 38 5.31 5.12 -5.62
C ALA A 38 6.15 4.65 -6.81
N LEU A 39 6.65 3.41 -6.75
CA LEU A 39 7.48 2.81 -7.79
C LEU A 39 6.67 2.55 -9.07
N MET A 40 5.39 2.17 -8.97
CA MET A 40 4.48 2.10 -10.13
C MET A 40 4.30 3.46 -10.81
N VAL A 41 3.99 4.50 -10.03
CA VAL A 41 3.75 5.84 -10.57
C VAL A 41 5.03 6.40 -11.21
N VAL A 42 6.17 6.25 -10.54
CA VAL A 42 7.46 6.69 -11.07
C VAL A 42 7.80 5.96 -12.36
N GLY A 43 7.60 4.64 -12.42
CA GLY A 43 7.85 3.85 -13.63
C GLY A 43 6.98 4.30 -14.82
N VAL A 44 5.68 4.54 -14.61
CA VAL A 44 4.77 5.01 -15.66
C VAL A 44 5.16 6.41 -16.14
N VAL A 45 5.40 7.34 -15.22
CA VAL A 45 5.78 8.72 -15.56
C VAL A 45 7.11 8.74 -16.31
N ALA A 46 8.11 7.98 -15.85
CA ALA A 46 9.40 7.91 -16.50
C ALA A 46 9.31 7.28 -17.90
N ALA A 47 8.53 6.21 -18.08
CA ALA A 47 8.28 5.61 -19.39
C ALA A 47 7.63 6.62 -20.35
N PHE A 48 6.68 7.42 -19.87
CA PHE A 48 6.03 8.47 -20.66
C PHE A 48 7.01 9.58 -21.07
N VAL A 49 7.86 10.03 -20.15
CA VAL A 49 8.91 11.03 -20.45
C VAL A 49 9.87 10.49 -21.52
N VAL A 50 10.31 9.24 -21.39
CA VAL A 50 11.18 8.56 -22.36
C VAL A 50 10.51 8.45 -23.73
N TYR A 51 9.21 8.14 -23.78
CA TYR A 51 8.44 8.10 -25.01
C TYR A 51 8.41 9.47 -25.70
N VAL A 52 8.09 10.55 -24.96
CA VAL A 52 8.08 11.91 -25.51
C VAL A 52 9.47 12.30 -26.02
N SER A 53 10.55 11.98 -25.28
CA SER A 53 11.92 12.21 -25.73
C SER A 53 12.29 11.40 -26.99
N SER A 54 11.74 10.20 -27.15
CA SER A 54 12.00 9.40 -28.36
C SER A 54 11.45 10.04 -29.63
N LEU A 55 10.37 10.84 -29.52
CA LEU A 55 9.75 11.54 -30.65
C LEU A 55 10.61 12.68 -31.20
N THR A 56 11.59 13.18 -30.42
CA THR A 56 12.50 14.23 -30.87
C THR A 56 13.72 13.68 -31.62
N GLN A 57 13.81 12.36 -31.75
CA GLN A 57 15.00 11.69 -32.27
C GLN A 57 14.78 11.21 -33.71
N SER A 58 15.80 11.35 -34.55
CA SER A 58 15.75 10.98 -35.97
C SER A 58 16.58 9.75 -36.33
N ASP A 59 17.51 9.34 -35.45
CA ASP A 59 18.33 8.13 -35.63
C ASP A 59 17.60 6.91 -35.05
N LEU A 60 17.46 5.86 -35.87
CA LEU A 60 16.83 4.59 -35.47
C LEU A 60 17.51 3.93 -34.27
N ARG A 61 18.84 4.06 -34.13
CA ARG A 61 19.59 3.49 -33.01
C ARG A 61 19.23 4.16 -31.69
N ASP A 62 19.06 5.48 -31.72
CA ASP A 62 18.73 6.23 -30.52
C ASP A 62 17.27 5.95 -30.13
N ILE A 63 16.34 5.89 -31.10
CA ILE A 63 14.94 5.48 -30.87
C ILE A 63 14.88 4.09 -30.23
N ALA A 64 15.66 3.12 -30.74
CA ALA A 64 15.73 1.78 -30.16
C ALA A 64 16.27 1.81 -28.72
N SER A 65 17.24 2.68 -28.43
CA SER A 65 17.77 2.86 -27.08
C SER A 65 16.73 3.43 -26.12
N TYR A 66 15.95 4.42 -26.56
CA TYR A 66 14.79 4.92 -25.81
C TYR A 66 13.74 3.83 -25.58
N GLN A 67 13.51 2.95 -26.56
CA GLN A 67 12.57 1.84 -26.41
C GLN A 67 13.02 0.81 -25.37
N ILE A 68 14.32 0.47 -25.32
CA ILE A 68 14.89 -0.37 -24.27
C ILE A 68 14.70 0.28 -22.90
N LEU A 69 14.96 1.58 -22.80
CA LEU A 69 14.79 2.34 -21.55
C LEU A 69 13.31 2.40 -21.11
N ALA A 70 12.38 2.60 -22.04
CA ALA A 70 10.94 2.56 -21.76
C ALA A 70 10.51 1.18 -21.26
N THR A 71 11.07 0.11 -21.83
CA THR A 71 10.83 -1.28 -21.39
C THR A 71 11.37 -1.51 -19.98
N ALA A 72 12.52 -0.94 -19.62
CA ALA A 72 13.05 -1.00 -18.26
C ALA A 72 12.14 -0.29 -17.25
N PHE A 73 11.58 0.88 -17.60
CA PHE A 73 10.60 1.57 -16.75
C PHE A 73 9.25 0.85 -16.64
N LEU A 74 8.84 0.13 -17.69
CA LEU A 74 7.70 -0.78 -17.62
C LEU A 74 7.97 -1.92 -16.63
N ALA A 75 9.14 -2.56 -16.72
CA ALA A 75 9.53 -3.61 -15.76
C ALA A 75 9.56 -3.08 -14.32
N LEU A 76 10.09 -1.87 -14.12
CA LEU A 76 10.06 -1.17 -12.83
C LEU A 76 8.62 -1.03 -12.32
N THR A 77 7.69 -0.59 -13.17
CA THR A 77 6.26 -0.47 -12.83
C THR A 77 5.68 -1.82 -12.38
N VAL A 78 5.99 -2.91 -13.09
CA VAL A 78 5.53 -4.26 -12.74
C VAL A 78 6.06 -4.70 -11.38
N ILE A 79 7.34 -4.45 -11.09
CA ILE A 79 7.94 -4.72 -9.77
C ILE A 79 7.21 -3.95 -8.67
N GLY A 80 6.87 -2.69 -8.91
CA GLY A 80 6.07 -1.88 -7.97
C GLY A 80 4.70 -2.49 -7.69
N GLY A 81 4.03 -2.99 -8.74
CA GLY A 81 2.77 -3.73 -8.62
C GLY A 81 2.89 -5.01 -7.80
N ALA A 82 3.96 -5.78 -8.00
CA ALA A 82 4.23 -6.98 -7.23
C ALA A 82 4.46 -6.67 -5.74
N LEU A 83 5.22 -5.62 -5.42
CA LEU A 83 5.43 -5.17 -4.03
C LEU A 83 4.13 -4.69 -3.37
N TYR A 84 3.31 -3.94 -4.11
CA TYR A 84 2.00 -3.53 -3.65
C TYR A 84 1.11 -4.73 -3.33
N LEU A 85 1.07 -5.72 -4.23
CA LEU A 85 0.28 -6.93 -4.06
C LEU A 85 0.76 -7.75 -2.86
N ALA A 86 2.07 -7.92 -2.70
CA ALA A 86 2.66 -8.61 -1.55
C ALA A 86 2.26 -7.95 -0.23
N GLY A 87 2.36 -6.60 -0.13
CA GLY A 87 1.92 -5.86 1.04
C GLY A 87 0.40 -5.95 1.28
N ALA A 88 -0.40 -6.01 0.22
CA ALA A 88 -1.85 -6.18 0.32
C ALA A 88 -2.23 -7.57 0.86
N ILE A 89 -1.60 -8.64 0.36
CA ILE A 89 -1.82 -10.01 0.81
C ILE A 89 -1.39 -10.17 2.27
N ALA A 90 -0.22 -9.63 2.65
CA ALA A 90 0.26 -9.67 4.03
C ALA A 90 -0.75 -9.07 5.02
N ARG A 91 -1.41 -7.96 4.63
CA ARG A 91 -2.47 -7.34 5.43
C ARG A 91 -3.69 -8.25 5.60
N VAL A 92 -4.14 -8.91 4.53
CA VAL A 92 -5.28 -9.83 4.58
C VAL A 92 -4.97 -11.02 5.49
N LEU A 93 -3.80 -11.64 5.31
CA LEU A 93 -3.37 -12.78 6.13
C LEU A 93 -3.26 -12.39 7.61
N ARG A 94 -2.73 -11.21 7.92
CA ARG A 94 -2.67 -10.70 9.29
C ARG A 94 -4.05 -10.58 9.92
N LEU A 95 -5.01 -9.98 9.22
CA LEU A 95 -6.38 -9.84 9.73
C LEU A 95 -7.05 -11.20 9.94
N TRP A 96 -6.79 -12.13 9.02
CA TRP A 96 -7.32 -13.48 9.10
C TRP A 96 -6.75 -14.25 10.31
N LEU A 97 -5.44 -14.20 10.53
CA LEU A 97 -4.78 -14.81 11.68
C LEU A 97 -5.24 -14.19 13.00
N LEU A 98 -5.47 -12.88 13.03
CA LEU A 98 -5.93 -12.18 14.23
C LEU A 98 -7.36 -12.61 14.61
N ARG A 99 -8.22 -12.84 13.60
CA ARG A 99 -9.54 -13.45 13.82
C ARG A 99 -9.43 -14.86 14.39
N GLN A 100 -8.61 -15.72 13.79
CA GLN A 100 -8.45 -17.09 14.25
C GLN A 100 -7.94 -17.18 15.69
N LEU A 101 -7.00 -16.32 16.07
CA LEU A 101 -6.47 -16.29 17.43
C LEU A 101 -7.56 -15.92 18.45
N HIS A 102 -8.39 -14.92 18.13
CA HIS A 102 -9.52 -14.53 18.98
C HIS A 102 -10.56 -15.64 19.12
N GLU A 103 -10.93 -16.29 18.01
CA GLU A 103 -11.87 -17.41 18.02
C GLU A 103 -11.34 -18.59 18.84
N GLY A 104 -10.04 -18.89 18.74
CA GLY A 104 -9.39 -19.95 19.51
C GLY A 104 -9.28 -19.65 21.01
N GLN A 105 -9.02 -18.41 21.40
CA GLN A 105 -8.98 -17.99 22.82
C GLN A 105 -10.33 -18.17 23.50
N ALA A 106 -11.43 -17.76 22.83
CA ALA A 106 -12.78 -17.92 23.39
C ALA A 106 -13.14 -19.40 23.65
N GLN A 107 -12.63 -20.32 22.83
CA GLN A 107 -12.86 -21.75 22.99
C GLN A 107 -11.98 -22.35 24.09
N ALA A 108 -10.71 -21.91 24.21
CA ALA A 108 -9.82 -22.29 25.30
C ALA A 108 -10.35 -21.82 26.66
N ASP A 109 -10.87 -20.60 26.75
CA ASP A 109 -11.46 -20.04 27.97
C ASP A 109 -12.71 -20.81 28.43
N GLN A 110 -13.56 -21.25 27.49
CA GLN A 110 -14.72 -22.09 27.81
C GLN A 110 -14.32 -23.47 28.36
N ILE A 111 -13.28 -24.08 27.79
CA ILE A 111 -12.75 -25.36 28.27
C ILE A 111 -12.13 -25.20 29.65
N ALA A 112 -11.34 -24.13 29.88
CA ALA A 112 -10.76 -23.83 31.18
C ALA A 112 -11.85 -23.60 32.25
N ALA A 113 -12.90 -22.85 31.93
CA ALA A 113 -14.03 -22.63 32.81
C ALA A 113 -14.78 -23.94 33.15
N ALA A 114 -14.95 -24.83 32.17
CA ALA A 114 -15.58 -26.14 32.39
C ALA A 114 -14.73 -27.08 33.24
N LEU A 115 -13.40 -27.01 33.15
CA LEU A 115 -12.45 -27.77 33.98
C LEU A 115 -12.28 -27.20 35.39
N SER A 116 -12.56 -25.91 35.58
CA SER A 116 -12.51 -25.24 36.90
C SER A 116 -13.75 -25.48 37.77
N LYS A 117 -14.73 -26.24 37.27
CA LYS A 117 -15.99 -26.58 37.93
C LYS A 117 -16.02 -28.05 38.29
#